data_AF-A0A165KW17-F1
#
_entry.id   AF-A0A165KW17-F1
#
_cell.length_a   1.000
_cell.length_b   1.000
_cell.length_c   1.000
_cell.angle_alpha   90.00
_cell.angle_beta   90.00
_cell.angle_gamma   90.00
#
_symmetry.space_group_name_H-M   'P 1'
#
loop_
_entity.id
_entity.type
_entity.pdbx_description
1 polymer ?
#
loop_
_entity_poly.entity_id
_entity_poly.type
_entity_poly.pdbx_seq_one_letter_code
_entity_poly.pdbx_strand_id
1 'polypeptide(L)' 'QGIDVKAIRLVVQWRMTCDLNTLWQRFGRAVRDLSQDGVAIFLVESKYFDETKRKAAERVEANAEKKRKATSEPTGSR' A
#
# COMPACT_ATOMS: atom_id res chain seq x y z
N GLN A 1 -4.73 -14.63 -20.49
CA GLN A 1 -6.04 -15.16 -20.90
C GLN A 1 -6.83 -15.50 -19.63
N GLY A 2 -8.09 -15.09 -19.51
CA GLY A 2 -8.87 -15.25 -18.27
C GLY A 2 -9.80 -16.46 -18.36
N ILE A 3 -9.69 -17.39 -17.42
CA ILE A 3 -10.63 -18.50 -17.26
C ILE A 3 -11.93 -17.94 -16.68
N ASP A 4 -13.07 -18.25 -17.32
CA ASP A 4 -14.39 -17.90 -16.81
C ASP A 4 -14.77 -18.87 -15.69
N VAL A 5 -14.47 -18.47 -14.45
CA VAL A 5 -14.82 -19.24 -13.25
C VAL A 5 -16.17 -18.74 -12.76
N LYS A 6 -17.19 -19.59 -12.85
CA LYS A 6 -18.53 -19.29 -12.32
C LYS A 6 -18.50 -19.31 -10.78
N ALA A 7 -19.17 -18.33 -10.17
CA ALA A 7 -19.46 -18.24 -8.73
C ALA A 7 -18.21 -18.26 -7.81
N ILE A 8 -17.30 -17.30 -7.99
CA ILE A 8 -16.19 -17.07 -7.06
C ILE A 8 -16.74 -16.43 -5.78
N ARG A 9 -16.88 -17.16 -4.67
CA ARG A 9 -17.39 -16.57 -3.41
C ARG A 9 -16.35 -15.80 -2.58
N LEU A 10 -15.07 -16.07 -2.83
CA LEU A 10 -13.96 -15.47 -2.10
C LEU A 10 -12.86 -15.05 -3.07
N VAL A 11 -12.52 -13.77 -3.07
CA VAL A 11 -11.34 -13.25 -3.75
C VAL A 11 -10.33 -12.80 -2.71
N VAL A 12 -9.15 -13.40 -2.74
CA VAL A 12 -8.02 -12.95 -1.93
C VAL A 12 -7.00 -12.30 -2.86
N GLN A 13 -6.82 -10.99 -2.74
CA GLN A 13 -5.76 -10.27 -3.43
C GLN A 13 -4.56 -10.12 -2.50
N TRP A 14 -3.44 -10.71 -2.91
CA TRP A 14 -2.16 -10.57 -2.23
C TRP A 14 -1.33 -9.44 -2.82
N ARG A 15 -0.85 -8.55 -1.94
CA ARG A 15 -0.04 -7.36 -2.24
C ARG A 15 -0.70 -6.33 -3.16
N MET A 16 -0.32 -5.07 -2.94
CA MET A 16 -0.67 -3.96 -3.81
C MET A 16 0.19 -3.99 -5.08
N THR A 17 -0.06 -4.99 -5.94
CA THR A 17 0.66 -5.16 -7.22
C THR A 17 -0.10 -4.54 -8.40
N CYS A 18 -1.36 -4.16 -8.21
CA CYS A 18 -2.22 -3.60 -9.24
C CYS A 18 -2.79 -2.25 -8.81
N ASP A 19 -3.18 -1.44 -9.80
CA ASP A 19 -3.93 -0.20 -9.58
C ASP A 19 -5.34 -0.49 -9.03
N LEU A 20 -6.00 0.55 -8.54
CA LEU A 20 -7.31 0.45 -7.91
C LEU A 20 -8.40 -0.06 -8.88
N ASN A 21 -8.34 0.31 -10.16
CA ASN A 21 -9.32 -0.15 -11.14
C ASN A 21 -9.19 -1.65 -11.38
N THR A 22 -7.96 -2.13 -11.52
CA THR A 22 -7.67 -3.56 -11.65
C THR A 22 -8.11 -4.33 -10.40
N LEU A 23 -7.91 -3.77 -9.20
CA LEU A 23 -8.38 -4.36 -7.95
C LEU A 23 -9.90 -4.48 -7.92
N TRP A 24 -10.58 -3.39 -8.26
CA TRP A 24 -12.04 -3.32 -8.26
C TRP A 24 -12.66 -4.30 -9.27
N GLN A 25 -12.07 -4.42 -10.45
CA GLN A 25 -12.49 -5.41 -11.46
C GLN A 25 -12.32 -6.85 -10.97
N ARG A 26 -11.28 -7.14 -10.18
CA ARG A 26 -11.08 -8.47 -9.58
C ARG A 26 -12.10 -8.76 -8.50
N PHE A 27 -12.40 -7.79 -7.65
CA PHE A 27 -13.43 -7.93 -6.62
C PHE A 27 -14.84 -8.07 -7.22
N GLY A 28 -15.15 -7.34 -8.28
CA GLY A 28 -16.41 -7.48 -9.00
C GLY A 28 -16.63 -8.86 -9.63
N ARG A 29 -15.55 -9.64 -9.89
CA ARG A 29 -15.70 -11.03 -10.34
C ARG A 29 -16.19 -11.97 -9.23
N ALA A 30 -16.03 -11.60 -7.96
CA ALA A 30 -16.47 -12.37 -6.81
C ALA A 30 -18.01 -12.33 -6.59
N VAL A 31 -18.70 -11.45 -7.31
CA VAL A 31 -20.14 -11.21 -7.10
C VAL A 31 -20.82 -10.96 -8.45
N ARG A 32 -20.58 -11.86 -9.42
CA ARG A 32 -21.30 -11.79 -10.70
C ARG A 32 -22.76 -12.22 -10.60
N ASP A 33 -23.09 -13.03 -9.59
CA ASP A 33 -24.44 -13.45 -9.29
C ASP A 33 -25.00 -12.52 -8.21
N LEU A 34 -25.96 -11.67 -8.59
CA LEU A 34 -26.63 -10.72 -7.68
C LEU A 34 -27.45 -11.41 -6.58
N SER A 35 -27.67 -12.73 -6.68
CA SER A 35 -28.33 -13.53 -5.65
C SER A 35 -27.37 -14.08 -4.59
N GLN A 36 -26.06 -13.85 -4.74
CA GLN A 36 -25.05 -14.36 -3.82
C GLN A 36 -24.15 -13.24 -3.30
N ASP A 37 -23.85 -13.28 -2.00
CA ASP A 37 -22.81 -12.44 -1.43
C ASP A 37 -21.43 -13.06 -1.68
N GLY A 38 -20.43 -12.19 -1.90
CA GLY A 38 -19.03 -12.58 -2.04
C GLY A 38 -18.15 -11.75 -1.13
N VAL A 39 -17.05 -12.36 -0.68
CA VAL A 39 -16.06 -11.72 0.19
C VAL A 39 -14.81 -11.38 -0.60
N ALA A 40 -14.32 -10.16 -0.47
CA ALA A 40 -13.05 -9.72 -1.04
C ALA A 40 -12.08 -9.34 0.09
N ILE A 41 -10.95 -10.03 0.17
CA ILE A 41 -9.89 -9.77 1.15
C ILE A 41 -8.68 -9.18 0.42
N PHE A 42 -8.26 -7.99 0.84
CA PHE A 42 -7.04 -7.36 0.36
C PHE A 42 -5.94 -7.42 1.42
N LEU A 43 -4.89 -8.19 1.15
CA LEU A 43 -3.75 -8.32 2.04
C LEU A 43 -2.61 -7.42 1.55
N VAL A 44 -2.29 -6.39 2.34
CA VAL A 44 -1.25 -5.40 2.01
C VAL A 44 -0.30 -5.20 3.20
N GLU A 45 0.99 -5.02 2.90
CA GLU A 45 1.99 -4.68 3.94
C GLU A 45 1.78 -3.25 4.44
N SER A 46 2.00 -3.02 5.74
CA SER A 46 1.74 -1.73 6.38
C SER A 46 2.50 -0.55 5.78
N LYS A 47 3.69 -0.82 5.21
CA LYS A 47 4.52 0.18 4.53
C LYS A 47 3.84 0.87 3.35
N TYR A 48 2.78 0.26 2.79
CA TYR A 48 2.04 0.86 1.68
C TYR A 48 0.93 1.81 2.13
N PHE A 49 0.57 1.85 3.42
CA PHE A 49 -0.40 2.80 3.95
C PHE A 49 0.16 4.23 3.94
N ASP A 50 -0.70 5.18 3.58
CA ASP A 50 -0.31 6.59 3.46
C ASP A 50 0.21 7.17 4.77
N GLU A 51 -0.36 6.77 5.91
CA GLU A 51 0.13 7.18 7.22
C GLU A 51 1.58 6.71 7.46
N THR A 52 1.90 5.49 7.02
CA THR A 52 3.23 4.92 7.20
C THR A 52 4.24 5.59 6.26
N LYS A 53 3.83 5.91 5.03
CA LYS A 53 4.63 6.70 4.09
C LYS A 53 4.90 8.11 4.60
N ARG A 54 3.89 8.78 5.15
CA ARG A 54 4.01 10.13 5.72
C ARG A 54 5.00 10.13 6.88
N LYS A 55 4.85 9.22 7.84
CA LYS A 55 5.78 9.06 8.97
C LYS A 55 7.21 8.74 8.51
N ALA A 56 7.38 7.96 7.44
CA ALA A 56 8.70 7.68 6.88
C ALA A 56 9.32 8.94 6.25
N ALA A 57 8.55 9.73 5.51
CA ALA A 57 9.00 10.99 4.92
C ALA A 57 9.43 12.00 6.00
N GLU A 58 8.60 12.21 7.02
CA GLU A 58 8.90 13.09 8.16
C GLU A 58 10.22 12.70 8.85
N ARG A 59 10.47 11.39 9.03
CA ARG A 59 11.73 10.89 9.61
C ARG A 59 12.94 11.16 8.71
N VAL A 60 12.77 11.02 7.40
CA VAL A 60 13.84 11.30 6.42
C VAL A 60 14.19 12.78 6.45
N GLU A 61 13.18 13.67 6.47
CA GLU A 61 13.39 15.12 6.56
C GLU A 61 14.05 15.53 7.88
N ALA A 62 13.57 15.03 9.01
CA ALA A 62 14.16 15.32 10.32
C ALA A 62 15.63 14.86 10.41
N ASN A 63 15.97 13.71 9.81
CA ASN A 63 17.34 13.21 9.75
C ASN A 63 18.23 14.05 8.82
N ALA A 64 17.70 14.51 7.69
CA ALA A 64 18.41 15.40 6.78
C ALA A 64 18.70 16.74 7.45
N GLU A 65 17.76 17.30 8.22
CA GLU A 65 17.93 18.56 8.94
C GLU A 65 18.97 18.43 10.07
N LYS A 66 18.96 17.34 10.83
CA LYS A 66 19.99 17.04 11.84
C LYS A 66 21.39 16.96 11.21
N LYS A 67 21.53 16.31 10.06
CA LYS A 67 22.81 16.23 9.33
C LYS A 67 23.30 17.60 8.86
N ARG A 68 22.39 18.46 8.37
CA ARG A 68 22.73 19.84 7.98
C ARG A 68 23.25 20.64 9.17
N LYS A 69 22.56 20.57 10.32
CA LYS A 69 22.97 21.26 11.56
C LYS A 69 24.32 20.77 12.10
N ALA A 70 24.55 19.46 12.10
CA ALA A 70 25.82 18.86 12.52
C ALA A 70 27.01 19.21 11.60
N THR A 71 26.75 19.55 10.34
CA THR A 71 27.79 19.98 9.39
C THR A 71 28.08 21.49 9.51
N SER A 72 27.12 22.28 10.05
CA SER A 72 27.25 23.73 10.19
C SER A 72 27.80 24.21 11.55
N GLU A 73 27.93 23.34 12.55
CA GLU A 73 28.65 23.69 13.79
C GLU A 73 30.16 23.60 13.53
N PRO A 74 30.89 24.74 13.50
CA PRO A 74 32.32 24.70 13.28
C PRO A 74 32.96 24.05 14.51
N THR A 75 33.82 23.06 14.27
CA THR A 75 34.69 22.49 15.28
C THR A 75 35.57 23.62 15.85
N GLY A 76 35.09 24.22 16.94
CA GLY A 76 35.75 25.31 17.65
C GLY A 76 37.05 24.82 18.28
N SER A 77 38.11 25.44 17.79
CA SER A 77 39.52 25.46 18.21
C SER A 77 39.86 24.90 19.61
N ARG A 78 40.89 24.05 19.62
CA ARG A 78 41.78 23.85 20.76
C ARG A 78 42.72 25.05 20.92
#